data_AF-A0A068FRA2-F1
#
_entry.id   AF-A0A068FRA2-F1
#
_cell.length_a   1.000
_cell.length_b   1.000
_cell.length_c   1.000
_cell.angle_alpha   90.00
_cell.angle_beta   90.00
_cell.angle_gamma   90.00
#
_symmetry.space_group_name_H-M   'P 1'
#
loop_
_entity.id
_entity.type
_entity.pdbx_description
1 polymer ?
#
loop_
_entity_poly.entity_id
_entity_poly.type
_entity_poly.pdbx_seq_one_letter_code
_entity_poly.pdbx_strand_id
1 'polypeptide(L)'
;AAKTDTQESCIDYIGANGAGHYVKMVHNGIEYSDMQLISEAYFLLKKIVLMNNEELANTFDDWNKGELNSYLINITKEIFRKKNSSGKYLIDLILDCAENKGTGKWTSKNALDLEEPLSLITESVFSRYLSALKEQRVYAATVLYGPEIKTISVNKKDFIEKIRQALYLGKIISYAQGFSQLKAASRKYKWNLKYENIAKIFQAGCIIRAKFLQKIIDAYKENPHVINLLLTPYFKDIANEYQNALRSIVSYSINYGIPTP
;
A
#
# COMPACT_ATOMS: atom_id res chain seq x y z
N ALA A 1 0.22 -17.57 19.36
CA ALA A 1 0.35 -16.89 18.06
C ALA A 1 -1.04 -16.47 17.57
N ALA A 2 -1.13 -15.47 16.71
CA ALA A 2 -2.39 -15.15 16.03
C ALA A 2 -2.82 -16.36 15.16
N LYS A 3 -4.12 -16.50 14.96
CA LYS A 3 -4.71 -17.58 14.15
C LYS A 3 -5.58 -17.00 13.03
N THR A 4 -5.68 -17.71 11.91
CA THR A 4 -6.65 -17.44 10.85
C THR A 4 -8.07 -17.80 11.32
N ASP A 5 -9.09 -17.43 10.53
CA ASP A 5 -10.49 -17.84 10.76
C ASP A 5 -10.65 -19.37 10.73
N THR A 6 -9.76 -20.08 10.04
CA THR A 6 -9.68 -21.55 9.99
C THR A 6 -8.85 -22.16 11.13
N GLN A 7 -8.49 -21.38 12.16
CA GLN A 7 -7.68 -21.78 13.33
C GLN A 7 -6.22 -22.16 13.03
N GLU A 8 -5.70 -21.89 11.82
CA GLU A 8 -4.29 -22.11 11.51
C GLU A 8 -3.40 -21.07 12.19
N SER A 9 -2.33 -21.54 12.84
CA SER A 9 -1.39 -20.66 13.53
C SER A 9 -0.55 -19.87 12.53
N CYS A 10 -0.52 -18.54 12.66
CA CYS A 10 0.31 -17.65 11.83
C CYS A 10 1.75 -17.59 12.37
N ILE A 11 2.38 -18.76 12.53
CA ILE A 11 3.78 -18.93 12.92
C ILE A 11 4.37 -20.10 12.15
N ASP A 12 5.58 -19.92 11.62
CA ASP A 12 6.32 -20.99 10.97
C ASP A 12 7.82 -20.73 11.09
N TYR A 13 8.62 -21.78 10.92
CA TYR A 13 10.07 -21.65 10.80
C TYR A 13 10.43 -21.03 9.44
N ILE A 14 10.98 -19.82 9.47
CA ILE A 14 11.26 -19.03 8.26
C ILE A 14 12.54 -19.48 7.55
N GLY A 15 13.60 -19.78 8.32
CA GLY A 15 14.92 -20.11 7.78
C GLY A 15 16.02 -19.81 8.79
N ALA A 16 17.26 -20.12 8.39
CA ALA A 16 18.43 -19.98 9.26
C ALA A 16 18.79 -18.50 9.55
N ASN A 17 19.57 -18.28 10.61
CA ASN A 17 20.18 -17.00 10.95
C ASN A 17 19.15 -15.86 11.07
N GLY A 18 19.39 -14.73 10.39
CA GLY A 18 18.51 -13.55 10.40
C GLY A 18 17.28 -13.62 9.50
N ALA A 19 16.93 -14.78 8.91
CA ALA A 19 15.85 -14.90 7.93
C ALA A 19 14.49 -14.39 8.46
N GLY A 20 14.14 -14.70 9.70
CA GLY A 20 12.91 -14.22 10.34
C GLY A 20 12.86 -12.69 10.47
N HIS A 21 13.95 -12.07 10.90
CA HIS A 21 14.06 -10.61 10.99
C HIS A 21 14.02 -9.95 9.61
N TYR A 22 14.62 -10.57 8.61
CA TYR A 22 14.59 -10.09 7.23
C TYR A 22 13.16 -10.10 6.66
N VAL A 23 12.41 -11.19 6.86
CA VAL A 23 10.99 -11.26 6.45
C VAL A 23 10.17 -10.18 7.16
N LYS A 24 10.44 -9.91 8.44
CA LYS A 24 9.77 -8.81 9.18
C LYS A 24 10.12 -7.43 8.62
N MET A 25 11.37 -7.21 8.22
CA MET A 25 11.80 -5.97 7.57
C MET A 25 11.01 -5.75 6.27
N VAL A 26 10.95 -6.77 5.39
CA VAL A 26 10.18 -6.68 4.14
C VAL A 26 8.68 -6.45 4.41
N HIS A 27 8.09 -7.13 5.40
CA HIS A 27 6.71 -6.84 5.84
C HIS A 27 6.50 -5.35 6.15
N ASN A 28 7.41 -4.71 6.89
CA ASN A 28 7.28 -3.28 7.20
C ASN A 28 7.48 -2.38 5.97
N GLY A 29 8.29 -2.81 4.99
CA GLY A 29 8.36 -2.12 3.70
C GLY A 29 7.02 -2.14 2.97
N ILE A 30 6.40 -3.33 2.86
CA ILE A 30 5.06 -3.50 2.27
C ILE A 30 4.01 -2.67 3.02
N GLU A 31 4.07 -2.66 4.35
CA GLU A 31 3.20 -1.84 5.20
C GLU A 31 3.30 -0.34 4.85
N TYR A 32 4.51 0.18 4.64
CA TYR A 32 4.72 1.59 4.30
C TYR A 32 4.08 1.94 2.96
N SER A 33 4.25 1.08 1.96
CA SER A 33 3.60 1.26 0.66
C SER A 33 2.08 1.14 0.70
N ASP A 34 1.53 0.19 1.46
CA ASP A 34 0.07 0.04 1.61
C ASP A 34 -0.53 1.33 2.19
N MET A 35 0.10 1.89 3.23
CA MET A 35 -0.32 3.16 3.84
C MET A 35 -0.19 4.34 2.86
N GLN A 36 0.89 4.40 2.08
CA GLN A 36 1.13 5.46 1.10
C GLN A 36 0.07 5.44 -0.02
N LEU A 37 -0.20 4.28 -0.61
CA LEU A 37 -1.23 4.12 -1.64
C LEU A 37 -2.63 4.49 -1.11
N ILE A 38 -2.95 4.10 0.13
CA ILE A 38 -4.20 4.50 0.80
C ILE A 38 -4.26 6.02 0.96
N SER A 39 -3.15 6.67 1.31
CA SER A 39 -3.07 8.12 1.49
C SER A 39 -3.27 8.88 0.18
N GLU A 40 -2.76 8.36 -0.94
CA GLU A 40 -2.98 8.93 -2.27
C GLU A 40 -4.43 8.82 -2.71
N ALA A 41 -5.04 7.63 -2.52
CA ALA A 41 -6.47 7.44 -2.77
C ALA A 41 -7.32 8.40 -1.92
N TYR A 42 -6.99 8.56 -0.63
CA TYR A 42 -7.62 9.56 0.24
C TYR A 42 -7.45 10.98 -0.31
N PHE A 43 -6.25 11.36 -0.72
CA PHE A 43 -5.96 12.71 -1.20
C PHE A 43 -6.78 13.04 -2.46
N LEU A 44 -6.83 12.11 -3.42
CA LEU A 44 -7.66 12.23 -4.63
C LEU A 44 -9.15 12.38 -4.28
N LEU A 45 -9.68 11.53 -3.40
CA LEU A 45 -11.09 11.61 -3.00
C LEU A 45 -11.41 12.90 -2.24
N LYS A 46 -10.53 13.33 -1.32
CA LYS A 46 -10.74 14.52 -0.48
C LYS A 46 -10.59 15.82 -1.27
N LYS A 47 -9.53 15.95 -2.07
CA LYS A 47 -9.16 17.22 -2.72
C LYS A 47 -9.74 17.38 -4.12
N ILE A 48 -10.00 16.28 -4.82
CA ILE A 48 -10.42 16.31 -6.21
C ILE A 48 -11.90 15.96 -6.34
N VAL A 49 -12.34 14.85 -5.70
CA VAL A 49 -13.77 14.48 -5.68
C VAL A 49 -14.59 15.35 -4.70
N LEU A 50 -13.88 16.01 -3.78
CA LEU A 50 -14.42 16.89 -2.73
C LEU A 50 -15.30 16.16 -1.72
N MET A 51 -14.95 14.92 -1.39
CA MET A 51 -15.66 14.14 -0.39
C MET A 51 -15.43 14.70 1.03
N ASN A 52 -16.50 14.74 1.82
CA ASN A 52 -16.39 14.93 3.27
C ASN A 52 -15.97 13.63 3.98
N ASN A 53 -15.69 13.70 5.28
CA ASN A 53 -15.15 12.55 6.00
C ASN A 53 -16.13 11.39 6.17
N GLU A 54 -17.44 11.64 6.20
CA GLU A 54 -18.43 10.55 6.21
C GLU A 54 -18.50 9.85 4.85
N GLU A 55 -18.46 10.60 3.74
CA GLU A 55 -18.40 10.04 2.39
C GLU A 55 -17.14 9.21 2.18
N LEU A 56 -15.99 9.68 2.67
CA LEU A 56 -14.74 8.93 2.69
C LEU A 56 -14.89 7.64 3.51
N ALA A 57 -15.44 7.72 4.73
CA ALA A 57 -15.64 6.54 5.57
C ALA A 57 -16.55 5.50 4.90
N ASN A 58 -17.63 5.93 4.25
CA ASN A 58 -18.54 5.04 3.53
C ASN A 58 -17.87 4.41 2.31
N THR A 59 -17.10 5.19 1.54
CA THR A 59 -16.35 4.67 0.39
C THR A 59 -15.35 3.60 0.80
N PHE A 60 -14.57 3.83 1.86
CA PHE A 60 -13.62 2.85 2.38
C PHE A 60 -14.31 1.65 3.04
N ASP A 61 -15.49 1.83 3.64
CA ASP A 61 -16.32 0.72 4.12
C ASP A 61 -16.75 -0.20 2.98
N ASP A 62 -17.20 0.37 1.86
CA ASP A 62 -17.59 -0.38 0.67
C ASP A 62 -16.40 -1.08 0.02
N TRP A 63 -15.25 -0.41 -0.10
CA TRP A 63 -14.02 -1.03 -0.58
C TRP A 63 -13.58 -2.20 0.32
N ASN A 64 -13.77 -2.09 1.64
CA ASN A 64 -13.42 -3.15 2.58
C ASN A 64 -14.34 -4.38 2.47
N LYS A 65 -15.51 -4.28 1.82
CA LYS A 65 -16.38 -5.43 1.55
C LYS A 65 -15.88 -6.25 0.35
N GLY A 66 -15.10 -5.64 -0.53
CA GLY A 66 -14.57 -6.24 -1.75
C GLY A 66 -13.13 -6.74 -1.62
N GLU A 67 -12.39 -6.69 -2.72
CA GLU A 67 -11.01 -7.21 -2.83
C GLU A 67 -9.97 -6.42 -2.03
N LEU A 68 -10.28 -5.18 -1.66
CA LEU A 68 -9.46 -4.35 -0.79
C LEU A 68 -9.63 -4.69 0.70
N ASN A 69 -10.44 -5.70 1.04
CA ASN A 69 -10.64 -6.15 2.42
C ASN A 69 -9.31 -6.38 3.14
N SER A 70 -9.04 -5.51 4.12
CA SER A 70 -7.79 -5.51 4.85
C SER A 70 -7.92 -4.74 6.17
N TYR A 71 -7.00 -5.01 7.09
CA TYR A 71 -6.96 -4.26 8.34
C TYR A 71 -6.73 -2.77 8.11
N LEU A 72 -5.82 -2.40 7.21
CA LEU A 72 -5.49 -0.99 6.93
C LEU A 72 -6.68 -0.22 6.33
N ILE A 73 -7.43 -0.81 5.40
CA ILE A 73 -8.66 -0.18 4.88
C ILE A 73 -9.71 -0.07 5.99
N ASN A 74 -9.87 -1.11 6.82
CA ASN A 74 -10.82 -1.09 7.93
C ASN A 74 -10.51 -0.01 8.98
N ILE A 75 -9.25 0.19 9.38
CA ILE A 75 -8.95 1.26 10.33
C ILE A 75 -9.04 2.64 9.67
N THR A 76 -8.80 2.74 8.37
CA THR A 76 -8.90 4.01 7.64
C THR A 76 -10.33 4.56 7.65
N LYS A 77 -11.35 3.71 7.43
CA LYS A 77 -12.75 4.16 7.58
C LYS A 77 -13.09 4.60 9.02
N GLU A 78 -12.55 3.93 10.04
CA GLU A 78 -12.78 4.30 11.44
C GLU A 78 -12.10 5.63 11.79
N ILE A 79 -10.90 5.87 11.24
CA ILE A 79 -10.16 7.12 11.39
C ILE A 79 -10.97 8.30 10.83
N PHE A 80 -11.59 8.15 9.66
CA PHE A 80 -12.41 9.22 9.07
C PHE A 80 -13.63 9.58 9.92
N ARG A 81 -14.21 8.63 10.66
CA ARG A 81 -15.36 8.87 11.56
C ARG A 81 -14.96 9.43 12.92
N LYS A 82 -13.68 9.36 13.28
CA LYS A 82 -13.23 9.75 14.62
C LYS A 82 -13.34 11.26 14.81
N LYS A 83 -14.16 11.67 15.79
CA LYS A 83 -14.29 13.05 16.25
C LYS A 83 -13.61 13.26 17.60
N ASN A 84 -13.12 14.48 17.85
CA ASN A 84 -12.66 14.91 19.16
C ASN A 84 -13.86 15.33 20.06
N SER A 85 -13.58 15.75 21.30
CA SER A 85 -14.61 16.20 22.26
C SER A 85 -15.41 17.42 21.79
N SER A 86 -14.87 18.22 20.87
CA SER A 86 -15.55 19.39 20.27
C SER A 86 -16.31 19.03 18.99
N GLY A 87 -16.45 17.76 18.64
CA GLY A 87 -17.17 17.30 17.44
C GLY A 87 -16.41 17.49 16.12
N LYS A 88 -15.16 17.96 16.14
CA LYS A 88 -14.33 18.10 14.94
C LYS A 88 -13.70 16.75 14.57
N TYR A 89 -13.62 16.46 13.28
CA TYR A 89 -12.94 15.25 12.80
C TYR A 89 -11.45 15.32 13.11
N LEU A 90 -10.93 14.29 13.77
CA LEU A 90 -9.56 14.29 14.29
C LEU A 90 -8.52 14.28 13.17
N ILE A 91 -8.78 13.55 12.08
CA ILE A 91 -7.85 13.45 10.94
C ILE A 91 -7.49 14.82 10.35
N ASP A 92 -8.43 15.77 10.32
CA ASP A 92 -8.22 17.10 9.76
C ASP A 92 -7.41 18.03 10.71
N LEU A 93 -7.15 17.58 11.94
CA LEU A 93 -6.39 18.32 12.96
C LEU A 93 -5.00 17.74 13.19
N ILE A 94 -4.69 16.57 12.63
CA ILE A 94 -3.39 15.91 12.79
C ILE A 94 -2.36 16.61 11.89
N LEU A 95 -1.18 16.89 12.44
CA LEU A 95 -0.05 17.42 11.69
C LEU A 95 0.40 16.41 10.63
N ASP A 96 0.53 16.85 9.38
CA ASP A 96 0.94 16.09 8.22
C ASP A 96 2.46 15.85 8.17
N CYS A 97 3.02 15.36 9.26
CA CYS A 97 4.42 14.95 9.41
C CYS A 97 4.47 13.47 9.83
N ALA A 98 4.69 12.59 8.87
CA ALA A 98 4.76 11.16 9.13
C ALA A 98 6.11 10.77 9.74
N GLU A 99 6.06 10.12 10.91
CA GLU A 99 7.25 9.55 11.54
C GLU A 99 7.75 8.31 10.75
N ASN A 100 9.07 8.06 10.82
CA ASN A 100 9.71 6.88 10.26
C ASN A 100 10.63 6.25 11.31
N LYS A 101 10.35 5.00 11.70
CA LYS A 101 11.14 4.24 12.70
C LYS A 101 12.33 3.49 12.11
N GLY A 102 12.62 3.69 10.81
CA GLY A 102 13.81 3.17 10.12
C GLY A 102 13.61 1.84 9.40
N THR A 103 12.62 1.02 9.77
CA THR A 103 12.43 -0.31 9.16
C THR A 103 12.10 -0.27 7.67
N GLY A 104 11.27 0.68 7.22
CA GLY A 104 11.02 0.90 5.79
C GLY A 104 12.28 1.31 5.03
N LYS A 105 13.13 2.16 5.64
CA LYS A 105 14.43 2.56 5.08
C LYS A 105 15.37 1.36 4.91
N TRP A 106 15.38 0.43 5.87
CA TRP A 106 16.20 -0.79 5.76
C TRP A 106 15.77 -1.67 4.58
N THR A 107 14.47 -1.81 4.34
CA THR A 107 13.95 -2.55 3.18
C THR A 107 14.43 -1.94 1.86
N SER A 108 14.31 -0.61 1.70
CA SER A 108 14.77 0.10 0.50
C SER A 108 16.28 0.04 0.33
N LYS A 109 17.06 0.26 1.41
CA LYS A 109 18.53 0.15 1.35
C LYS A 109 18.95 -1.25 0.90
N ASN A 110 18.35 -2.28 1.50
CA ASN A 110 18.73 -3.63 1.15
C ASN A 110 18.29 -4.03 -0.26
N ALA A 111 17.20 -3.48 -0.79
CA ALA A 111 16.83 -3.70 -2.18
C ALA A 111 17.89 -3.16 -3.14
N LEU A 112 18.48 -2.01 -2.84
CA LEU A 112 19.63 -1.47 -3.59
C LEU A 112 20.85 -2.42 -3.50
N ASP A 113 21.16 -2.94 -2.30
CA ASP A 113 22.27 -3.91 -2.09
C ASP A 113 22.04 -5.27 -2.80
N LEU A 114 20.79 -5.56 -3.19
CA LEU A 114 20.38 -6.77 -3.90
C LEU A 114 20.13 -6.52 -5.39
N GLU A 115 20.21 -5.26 -5.85
CA GLU A 115 19.86 -4.84 -7.21
C GLU A 115 18.41 -5.19 -7.58
N GLU A 116 17.50 -5.17 -6.60
CA GLU A 116 16.07 -5.45 -6.81
C GLU A 116 15.24 -4.16 -6.91
N PRO A 117 14.41 -4.01 -7.96
CA PRO A 117 13.64 -2.79 -8.19
C PRO A 117 12.45 -2.67 -7.23
N LEU A 118 12.66 -1.96 -6.12
CA LEU A 118 11.66 -1.77 -5.05
C LEU A 118 11.12 -0.34 -5.01
N SER A 119 10.66 0.16 -6.17
CA SER A 119 10.32 1.57 -6.37
C SER A 119 9.23 2.06 -5.41
N LEU A 120 8.11 1.34 -5.31
CA LEU A 120 6.92 1.81 -4.61
C LEU A 120 7.15 1.88 -3.09
N ILE A 121 7.82 0.87 -2.53
CA ILE A 121 8.23 0.88 -1.12
C ILE A 121 9.22 2.03 -0.87
N THR A 122 10.14 2.29 -1.80
CA THR A 122 11.13 3.36 -1.64
C THR A 122 10.51 4.75 -1.74
N GLU A 123 9.58 4.97 -2.67
CA GLU A 123 8.82 6.22 -2.77
C GLU A 123 7.94 6.45 -1.54
N SER A 124 7.39 5.39 -0.93
CA SER A 124 6.66 5.52 0.34
C SER A 124 7.55 5.98 1.51
N VAL A 125 8.85 5.64 1.48
CA VAL A 125 9.83 6.15 2.45
C VAL A 125 10.15 7.62 2.17
N PHE A 126 10.37 7.98 0.91
CA PHE A 126 10.63 9.37 0.52
C PHE A 126 9.44 10.29 0.77
N SER A 127 8.22 9.82 0.58
CA SER A 127 7.00 10.57 0.87
C SER A 127 6.89 10.95 2.35
N ARG A 128 7.34 10.06 3.26
CA ARG A 128 7.45 10.39 4.69
C ARG A 128 8.50 11.47 4.95
N TYR A 129 9.68 11.37 4.32
CA TYR A 129 10.71 12.40 4.45
C TYR A 129 10.22 13.75 3.94
N LEU A 130 9.54 13.77 2.78
CA LEU A 130 8.93 14.99 2.23
C LEU A 130 7.90 15.58 3.20
N SER A 131 7.06 14.75 3.82
CA SER A 131 6.08 15.21 4.81
C SER A 131 6.73 15.91 6.01
N ALA A 132 7.89 15.43 6.47
CA ALA A 132 8.62 16.01 7.59
C ALA A 132 9.19 17.41 7.30
N LEU A 133 9.38 17.78 6.03
CA LEU A 133 9.82 19.11 5.60
C LEU A 133 8.68 20.14 5.63
N LYS A 134 7.89 20.18 6.71
CA LYS A 134 6.64 20.97 6.79
C LYS A 134 6.86 22.46 6.55
N GLU A 135 7.84 23.07 7.21
CA GLU A 135 8.13 24.50 7.06
C GLU A 135 8.52 24.83 5.62
N GLN A 136 9.36 24.00 5.00
CA GLN A 136 9.74 24.15 3.59
C GLN A 136 8.54 24.00 2.66
N ARG A 137 7.65 23.03 2.89
CA ARG A 137 6.42 22.84 2.08
C ARG A 137 5.46 24.02 2.21
N VAL A 138 5.29 24.56 3.41
CA VAL A 138 4.43 25.73 3.66
C VAL A 138 5.01 26.95 2.95
N TYR A 139 6.32 27.20 3.06
CA TYR A 139 6.98 28.29 2.34
C TYR A 139 6.89 28.10 0.83
N ALA A 140 7.18 26.90 0.32
CA ALA A 140 7.11 26.56 -1.09
C ALA A 140 5.71 26.83 -1.67
N ALA A 141 4.64 26.54 -0.93
CA ALA A 141 3.26 26.82 -1.36
C ALA A 141 2.96 28.33 -1.55
N THR A 142 3.79 29.23 -1.01
CA THR A 142 3.64 30.69 -1.21
C THR A 142 4.40 31.22 -2.42
N VAL A 143 5.37 30.46 -2.95
CA VAL A 143 6.27 30.91 -4.03
C VAL A 143 6.21 30.05 -5.29
N LEU A 144 5.76 28.79 -5.18
CA LEU A 144 5.58 27.86 -6.30
C LEU A 144 4.11 27.80 -6.70
N TYR A 145 3.86 27.83 -8.00
CA TYR A 145 2.53 27.75 -8.58
C TYR A 145 2.34 26.40 -9.27
N GLY A 146 1.19 25.77 -9.04
CA GLY A 146 0.75 24.56 -9.75
C GLY A 146 -0.36 24.89 -10.75
N PRO A 147 -0.81 23.88 -11.53
CA PRO A 147 -1.96 24.04 -12.41
C PRO A 147 -3.23 24.35 -11.61
N GLU A 148 -4.17 25.05 -12.23
CA GLU A 148 -5.50 25.27 -11.64
C GLU A 148 -6.28 23.96 -11.57
N ILE A 149 -6.61 23.53 -10.35
CA ILE A 149 -7.49 22.39 -10.13
C ILE A 149 -8.92 22.83 -10.44
N LYS A 150 -9.34 22.64 -11.70
CA LYS A 150 -10.76 22.72 -12.06
C LYS A 150 -11.47 21.49 -11.51
N THR A 151 -12.69 21.69 -11.00
CA THR A 151 -13.53 20.60 -10.51
C THR A 151 -13.64 19.50 -11.56
N ILE A 152 -13.75 18.25 -11.07
CA ILE A 152 -13.89 17.08 -11.92
C ILE A 152 -14.98 17.31 -12.99
N SER A 153 -14.58 17.34 -14.26
CA SER A 153 -15.50 17.33 -15.41
C SER A 153 -15.99 15.91 -15.76
N VAL A 154 -15.45 14.88 -15.09
CA VAL A 154 -15.80 13.47 -15.31
C VAL A 154 -16.89 12.98 -14.37
N ASN A 155 -17.48 11.81 -14.68
CA ASN A 155 -18.43 11.17 -13.78
C ASN A 155 -17.74 10.80 -12.45
N LYS A 156 -18.19 11.37 -11.33
CA LYS A 156 -17.59 11.12 -10.00
C LYS A 156 -17.53 9.64 -9.64
N LYS A 157 -18.59 8.87 -9.93
CA LYS A 157 -18.66 7.44 -9.59
C LYS A 157 -17.62 6.63 -10.36
N ASP A 158 -17.48 6.90 -11.67
CA ASP A 158 -16.45 6.27 -12.50
C ASP A 158 -15.04 6.63 -12.02
N PHE A 159 -14.81 7.89 -11.64
CA PHE A 159 -13.51 8.31 -11.12
C PHE A 159 -13.16 7.64 -9.78
N ILE A 160 -14.12 7.52 -8.86
CA ILE A 160 -13.94 6.79 -7.58
C ILE A 160 -13.58 5.32 -7.83
N GLU A 161 -14.25 4.67 -8.79
CA GLU A 161 -13.94 3.29 -9.15
C GLU A 161 -12.54 3.17 -9.76
N LYS A 162 -12.13 4.11 -10.62
CA LYS A 162 -10.76 4.15 -11.14
C LYS A 162 -9.71 4.32 -10.05
N ILE A 163 -9.97 5.15 -9.03
CA ILE A 163 -9.09 5.27 -7.85
C ILE A 163 -8.99 3.93 -7.13
N ARG A 164 -10.13 3.24 -6.91
CA ARG A 164 -10.16 1.93 -6.25
C ARG A 164 -9.32 0.89 -6.99
N GLN A 165 -9.48 0.81 -8.32
CA GLN A 165 -8.74 -0.10 -9.20
C GLN A 165 -7.25 0.23 -9.23
N ALA A 166 -6.88 1.52 -9.31
CA ALA A 166 -5.50 1.98 -9.25
C ALA A 166 -4.84 1.63 -7.91
N LEU A 167 -5.53 1.85 -6.79
CA LEU A 167 -5.09 1.45 -5.45
C LEU A 167 -4.84 -0.06 -5.38
N TYR A 168 -5.76 -0.87 -5.89
CA TYR A 168 -5.61 -2.33 -5.85
C TYR A 168 -4.46 -2.83 -6.72
N LEU A 169 -4.28 -2.26 -7.92
CA LEU A 169 -3.16 -2.60 -8.79
C LEU A 169 -1.81 -2.15 -8.20
N GLY A 170 -1.75 -0.95 -7.59
CA GLY A 170 -0.58 -0.48 -6.86
C GLY A 170 -0.20 -1.43 -5.71
N LYS A 171 -1.20 -1.92 -4.98
CA LYS A 171 -1.01 -2.95 -3.93
C LYS A 171 -0.42 -4.23 -4.52
N ILE A 172 -0.95 -4.75 -5.64
CA ILE A 172 -0.38 -5.93 -6.30
C ILE A 172 1.09 -5.71 -6.65
N ILE A 173 1.43 -4.57 -7.26
CA ILE A 173 2.79 -4.23 -7.66
C ILE A 173 3.72 -4.17 -6.43
N SER A 174 3.29 -3.54 -5.33
CA SER A 174 4.08 -3.48 -4.09
C SER A 174 4.42 -4.87 -3.56
N TYR A 175 3.43 -5.78 -3.49
CA TYR A 175 3.68 -7.14 -3.00
C TYR A 175 4.54 -7.94 -3.99
N ALA A 176 4.35 -7.76 -5.31
CA ALA A 176 5.21 -8.36 -6.32
C ALA A 176 6.69 -7.95 -6.14
N GLN A 177 6.94 -6.66 -5.87
CA GLN A 177 8.27 -6.13 -5.55
C GLN A 177 8.82 -6.74 -4.25
N GLY A 178 8.05 -6.72 -3.16
CA GLY A 178 8.46 -7.27 -1.87
C GLY A 178 8.80 -8.78 -1.94
N PHE A 179 7.98 -9.57 -2.64
CA PHE A 179 8.26 -10.99 -2.84
C PHE A 179 9.43 -11.23 -3.82
N SER A 180 9.68 -10.34 -4.76
CA SER A 180 10.91 -10.36 -5.58
C SER A 180 12.15 -10.20 -4.70
N GLN A 181 12.14 -9.21 -3.81
CA GLN A 181 13.22 -8.98 -2.86
C GLN A 181 13.44 -10.17 -1.91
N LEU A 182 12.36 -10.81 -1.42
CA LEU A 182 12.48 -12.03 -0.62
C LEU A 182 13.17 -13.17 -1.41
N LYS A 183 12.84 -13.33 -2.69
CA LYS A 183 13.49 -14.32 -3.56
C LYS A 183 14.98 -14.02 -3.76
N ALA A 184 15.32 -12.78 -4.05
CA ALA A 184 16.70 -12.35 -4.21
C ALA A 184 17.53 -12.60 -2.95
N ALA A 185 17.00 -12.23 -1.79
CA ALA A 185 17.65 -12.49 -0.50
C ALA A 185 17.78 -13.99 -0.22
N SER A 186 16.74 -14.77 -0.48
CA SER A 186 16.76 -16.23 -0.32
C SER A 186 17.87 -16.88 -1.15
N ARG A 187 18.07 -16.41 -2.40
CA ARG A 187 19.18 -16.85 -3.26
C ARG A 187 20.54 -16.44 -2.71
N LYS A 188 20.72 -15.14 -2.38
CA LYS A 188 22.00 -14.59 -1.89
C LYS A 188 22.46 -15.25 -0.59
N TYR A 189 21.53 -15.46 0.34
CA TYR A 189 21.82 -15.95 1.69
C TYR A 189 21.53 -17.45 1.87
N LYS A 190 21.11 -18.15 0.80
CA LYS A 190 20.79 -19.59 0.79
C LYS A 190 19.76 -20.00 1.86
N TRP A 191 18.75 -19.16 2.10
CA TRP A 191 17.76 -19.41 3.16
C TRP A 191 16.66 -20.40 2.78
N ASN A 192 16.47 -20.70 1.50
CA ASN A 192 15.41 -21.60 1.01
C ASN A 192 14.01 -21.21 1.53
N LEU A 193 13.73 -19.90 1.54
CA LEU A 193 12.48 -19.34 2.03
C LEU A 193 11.26 -19.97 1.36
N LYS A 194 10.23 -20.27 2.15
CA LYS A 194 8.94 -20.81 1.68
C LYS A 194 7.92 -19.69 1.55
N TYR A 195 7.77 -19.15 0.34
CA TYR A 195 6.95 -17.96 0.09
C TYR A 195 5.45 -18.18 0.38
N GLU A 196 4.94 -19.40 0.15
CA GLU A 196 3.59 -19.78 0.58
C GLU A 196 3.42 -19.59 2.09
N ASN A 197 4.37 -20.10 2.89
CA ASN A 197 4.31 -20.01 4.35
C ASN A 197 4.51 -18.57 4.82
N ILE A 198 5.37 -17.79 4.17
CA ILE A 198 5.51 -16.35 4.44
C ILE A 198 4.18 -15.62 4.20
N ALA A 199 3.47 -15.93 3.11
CA ALA A 199 2.16 -15.34 2.84
C ALA A 199 1.11 -15.76 3.89
N LYS A 200 1.13 -17.03 4.34
CA LYS A 200 0.27 -17.53 5.43
C LYS A 200 0.48 -16.78 6.74
N ILE A 201 1.73 -16.58 7.18
CA ILE A 201 1.99 -15.86 8.44
C ILE A 201 1.56 -14.39 8.39
N PHE A 202 1.44 -13.79 7.21
CA PHE A 202 0.93 -12.44 7.06
C PHE A 202 -0.61 -12.38 7.12
N GLN A 203 -1.34 -13.50 7.03
CA GLN A 203 -2.81 -13.49 6.95
C GLN A 203 -3.51 -13.01 8.22
N ALA A 204 -2.89 -13.17 9.40
CA ALA A 204 -3.47 -12.71 10.65
C ALA A 204 -2.41 -12.18 11.62
N GLY A 205 -2.84 -11.38 12.60
CA GLY A 205 -1.99 -10.81 13.65
C GLY A 205 -1.06 -9.66 13.21
N CYS A 206 -0.69 -9.59 11.94
CA CYS A 206 0.15 -8.50 11.42
C CYS A 206 -0.67 -7.31 10.89
N ILE A 207 0.00 -6.19 10.58
CA ILE A 207 -0.65 -4.95 10.14
C ILE A 207 -1.15 -5.08 8.70
N ILE A 208 -0.40 -5.75 7.83
CA ILE A 208 -0.74 -5.89 6.40
C ILE A 208 -1.78 -7.00 6.12
N ARG A 209 -2.39 -7.57 7.16
CA ARG A 209 -3.36 -8.66 7.02
C ARG A 209 -4.54 -8.27 6.14
N ALA A 210 -4.85 -9.13 5.16
CA ALA A 210 -5.84 -8.89 4.12
C ALA A 210 -6.28 -10.19 3.47
N LYS A 211 -7.52 -10.25 2.94
CA LYS A 211 -7.98 -11.38 2.10
C LYS A 211 -7.11 -11.55 0.85
N PHE A 212 -6.52 -10.46 0.38
CA PHE A 212 -5.52 -10.42 -0.69
C PHE A 212 -4.40 -11.46 -0.53
N LEU A 213 -3.92 -11.70 0.70
CA LEU A 213 -2.83 -12.66 0.96
C LEU A 213 -3.21 -14.10 0.62
N GLN A 214 -4.50 -14.45 0.66
CA GLN A 214 -4.95 -15.77 0.20
C GLN A 214 -4.60 -15.99 -1.27
N LYS A 215 -4.73 -14.96 -2.12
CA LYS A 215 -4.39 -15.05 -3.54
C LYS A 215 -2.90 -15.29 -3.78
N ILE A 216 -2.05 -14.73 -2.92
CA ILE A 216 -0.60 -15.00 -2.96
C ILE A 216 -0.31 -16.44 -2.54
N ILE A 217 -0.97 -16.94 -1.49
CA ILE A 217 -0.84 -18.34 -1.05
C ILE A 217 -1.25 -19.29 -2.16
N ASP A 218 -2.41 -19.06 -2.78
CA ASP A 218 -2.93 -19.88 -3.87
C ASP A 218 -1.94 -19.92 -5.04
N ALA A 219 -1.37 -18.78 -5.41
CA ALA A 219 -0.36 -18.69 -6.47
C ALA A 219 0.91 -19.51 -6.17
N TYR A 220 1.40 -19.48 -4.93
CA TYR A 220 2.58 -20.28 -4.53
C TYR A 220 2.26 -21.76 -4.29
N LYS A 221 1.01 -22.10 -3.95
CA LYS A 221 0.54 -23.49 -3.87
C LYS A 221 0.49 -24.13 -5.25
N GLU A 222 -0.03 -23.40 -6.24
CA GLU A 222 -0.10 -23.86 -7.63
C GLU A 222 1.31 -24.00 -8.24
N ASN A 223 2.19 -23.02 -7.98
CA ASN A 223 3.57 -23.06 -8.44
C ASN A 223 4.53 -22.53 -7.36
N PRO A 224 5.33 -23.40 -6.70
CA PRO A 224 6.33 -22.96 -5.73
C PRO A 224 7.44 -22.07 -6.32
N HIS A 225 7.62 -22.10 -7.65
CA HIS A 225 8.66 -21.40 -8.39
C HIS A 225 8.14 -20.18 -9.17
N VAL A 226 7.22 -19.41 -8.58
CA VAL A 226 6.72 -18.16 -9.18
C VAL A 226 7.87 -17.17 -9.49
N ILE A 227 8.07 -16.90 -10.78
CA ILE A 227 9.05 -15.93 -11.29
C ILE A 227 8.74 -14.52 -10.81
N ASN A 228 7.47 -14.10 -10.89
CA ASN A 228 6.96 -12.84 -10.36
C ASN A 228 5.45 -12.99 -10.12
N LEU A 229 4.92 -12.43 -9.02
CA LEU A 229 3.50 -12.52 -8.69
C LEU A 229 2.61 -11.95 -9.81
N LEU A 230 3.03 -10.85 -10.46
CA LEU A 230 2.30 -10.23 -11.57
C LEU A 230 2.06 -11.17 -12.76
N LEU A 231 2.85 -12.25 -12.90
CA LEU A 231 2.73 -13.20 -14.01
C LEU A 231 1.81 -14.39 -13.71
N THR A 232 1.35 -14.52 -12.48
CA THR A 232 0.41 -15.59 -12.09
C THR A 232 -1.01 -15.27 -12.57
N PRO A 233 -1.87 -16.27 -12.84
CA PRO A 233 -3.15 -16.06 -13.51
C PRO A 233 -4.00 -14.94 -12.92
N TYR A 234 -4.29 -14.98 -11.62
CA TYR A 234 -5.12 -13.98 -10.94
C TYR A 234 -4.56 -12.56 -11.03
N PHE A 235 -3.28 -12.37 -10.67
CA PHE A 235 -2.69 -11.02 -10.65
C PHE A 235 -2.46 -10.47 -12.06
N LYS A 236 -2.17 -11.32 -13.04
CA LYS A 236 -2.05 -10.95 -14.45
C LYS A 236 -3.39 -10.45 -15.00
N ASP A 237 -4.48 -11.15 -14.70
CA ASP A 237 -5.82 -10.76 -15.18
C ASP A 237 -6.22 -9.39 -14.58
N ILE A 238 -6.05 -9.19 -13.27
CA ILE A 238 -6.29 -7.90 -12.62
C ILE A 238 -5.39 -6.78 -13.21
N ALA A 239 -4.10 -7.06 -13.43
CA ALA A 239 -3.20 -6.08 -14.02
C ALA A 239 -3.65 -5.65 -15.43
N ASN A 240 -4.11 -6.60 -16.25
CA ASN A 240 -4.63 -6.29 -17.58
C ASN A 240 -5.94 -5.50 -17.53
N GLU A 241 -6.82 -5.80 -16.56
CA GLU A 241 -8.10 -5.12 -16.39
C GLU A 241 -7.92 -3.69 -15.86
N TYR A 242 -7.11 -3.52 -14.80
CA TYR A 242 -7.05 -2.26 -14.03
C TYR A 242 -5.98 -1.28 -14.51
N GLN A 243 -5.09 -1.68 -15.44
CA GLN A 243 -4.06 -0.77 -15.95
C GLN A 243 -4.64 0.51 -16.58
N ASN A 244 -5.82 0.44 -17.22
CA ASN A 244 -6.47 1.62 -17.80
C ASN A 244 -6.91 2.62 -16.72
N ALA A 245 -7.41 2.13 -15.58
CA ALA A 245 -7.75 2.96 -14.44
C ALA A 245 -6.51 3.61 -13.83
N LEU A 246 -5.44 2.84 -13.60
CA LEU A 246 -4.17 3.37 -13.12
C LEU A 246 -3.63 4.47 -14.04
N ARG A 247 -3.58 4.24 -15.36
CA ARG A 247 -3.15 5.25 -16.34
C ARG A 247 -4.02 6.50 -16.31
N SER A 248 -5.32 6.34 -16.16
CA SER A 248 -6.27 7.45 -16.08
C SER A 248 -5.99 8.31 -14.84
N ILE A 249 -5.81 7.69 -13.67
CA ILE A 249 -5.51 8.38 -12.43
C ILE A 249 -4.14 9.07 -12.47
N VAL A 250 -3.11 8.40 -12.97
CA VAL A 250 -1.77 8.99 -13.09
C VAL A 250 -1.76 10.16 -14.08
N SER A 251 -2.39 10.00 -15.25
CA SER A 251 -2.47 11.08 -16.25
C SER A 251 -3.25 12.28 -15.72
N TYR A 252 -4.35 12.04 -15.02
CA TYR A 252 -5.10 13.08 -14.34
C TYR A 252 -4.23 13.77 -13.28
N SER A 253 -3.52 13.00 -12.45
CA SER A 253 -2.69 13.53 -11.38
C SER A 253 -1.56 14.41 -11.92
N ILE A 254 -0.91 14.02 -13.01
CA ILE A 254 0.08 14.83 -13.72
C ILE A 254 -0.53 16.15 -14.23
N ASN A 255 -1.66 16.08 -14.93
CA ASN A 255 -2.29 17.26 -15.54
C ASN A 255 -2.75 18.30 -14.50
N TYR A 256 -3.11 17.84 -13.29
CA TYR A 256 -3.66 18.69 -12.24
C TYR A 256 -2.71 18.87 -11.04
N GLY A 257 -1.43 18.50 -11.17
CA GLY A 257 -0.42 18.75 -10.15
C GLY A 257 -0.67 18.02 -8.83
N ILE A 258 -1.26 16.83 -8.89
CA ILE A 258 -1.56 16.01 -7.72
C ILE A 258 -0.41 15.01 -7.53
N PRO A 259 0.23 14.95 -6.36
CA PRO A 259 1.28 13.98 -6.11
C PRO A 259 0.70 12.57 -5.94
N THR A 260 1.14 11.65 -6.81
CA THR A 260 0.89 10.19 -6.73
C THR A 260 2.22 9.44 -6.99
N PRO A 261 3.17 9.51 -6.05
CA PRO A 261 4.54 9.00 -6.21
C PRO A 261 4.65 7.47 -6.32
#